data_AF-A0AAV0Y6P8-F1
#
_entry.id   AF-A0AAV0Y6P8-F1
#
_cell.length_a   1.000
_cell.length_b   1.000
_cell.length_c   1.000
_cell.angle_alpha   90.00
_cell.angle_beta   90.00
_cell.angle_gamma   90.00
#
_symmetry.space_group_name_H-M   'P 1'
#
loop_
_entity.id
_entity.type
_entity.pdbx_description
1 polymer ?
#
loop_
_entity_poly.entity_id
_entity_poly.type
_entity_poly.pdbx_seq_one_letter_code
_entity_poly.pdbx_strand_id
1 'polypeptide(L)'
;MEASGKKVTEEKARWPTVLIYDVDRDFGGEVLPVQIVEQNSGLGLVKEDVVPLFKKGPKTGDLVWWVCSVRPSAFKSIVGKSLFIGLSKCRTVEYVDVNRCFKCQGFGHMANRCKATEDTCGRCAAKGHRAKDCKSVPVKCANCGQAAQSGHKECSALHKATIRVARRTDFGSK
;
A
#
# COMPACT_ATOMS: atom_id res chain seq x y z
N MET A 1 -7.13 -44.21 2.10
CA MET A 1 -6.16 -43.66 1.12
C MET A 1 -6.94 -42.61 0.35
N GLU A 2 -6.65 -41.32 0.31
CA GLU A 2 -5.40 -40.57 0.45
C GLU A 2 -5.67 -39.24 1.19
N ALA A 3 -4.79 -38.87 2.11
CA ALA A 3 -4.81 -37.54 2.71
C ALA A 3 -4.20 -36.56 1.69
N SER A 4 -5.04 -35.69 1.12
CA SER A 4 -4.60 -34.62 0.22
C SER A 4 -3.79 -33.60 1.03
N GLY A 5 -2.46 -33.79 1.06
CA GLY A 5 -1.52 -32.89 1.71
C GLY A 5 -1.63 -31.49 1.09
N LYS A 6 -2.11 -30.52 1.87
CA LYS A 6 -2.07 -29.12 1.46
C LYS A 6 -0.61 -28.73 1.28
N LYS A 7 -0.19 -28.46 0.04
CA LYS A 7 1.08 -27.78 -0.26
C LYS A 7 1.05 -26.42 0.45
N VAL A 8 1.79 -26.31 1.55
CA VAL A 8 2.08 -25.03 2.18
C VAL A 8 3.11 -24.35 1.30
N THR A 9 2.67 -23.49 0.38
CA THR A 9 3.58 -22.56 -0.30
C THR A 9 3.92 -21.47 0.69
N GLU A 10 5.18 -21.44 1.12
CA GLU A 10 5.74 -20.37 1.93
C GLU A 10 5.64 -19.06 1.13
N GLU A 11 4.69 -18.19 1.49
CA GLU A 11 4.61 -16.84 0.91
C GLU A 11 5.87 -16.10 1.34
N LYS A 12 6.79 -15.85 0.40
CA LYS A 12 8.00 -15.05 0.67
C LYS A 12 7.61 -13.75 1.36
N ALA A 13 8.28 -13.45 2.48
CA ALA A 13 8.05 -12.23 3.23
C ALA A 13 8.25 -11.01 2.34
N ARG A 14 7.41 -9.99 2.51
CA ARG A 14 7.46 -8.78 1.69
C ARG A 14 8.46 -7.79 2.26
N TRP A 15 9.10 -7.02 1.39
CA TRP A 15 9.92 -5.88 1.80
C TRP A 15 9.05 -4.72 2.33
N PRO A 16 9.60 -3.88 3.21
CA PRO A 16 8.92 -2.71 3.72
C PRO A 16 8.76 -1.67 2.61
N THR A 17 7.76 -0.82 2.78
CA THR A 17 7.44 0.24 1.80
C THR A 17 7.55 1.61 2.45
N VAL A 18 8.09 2.56 1.70
CA VAL A 18 8.19 3.97 2.09
C VAL A 18 7.43 4.84 1.10
N LEU A 19 6.85 5.92 1.61
CA LEU A 19 6.29 7.00 0.81
C LEU A 19 7.27 8.17 0.83
N ILE A 20 7.75 8.55 -0.34
CA ILE A 20 8.66 9.68 -0.57
C ILE A 20 7.81 10.83 -1.10
N TYR A 21 7.69 11.90 -0.33
CA TYR A 21 6.87 13.07 -0.68
C TYR A 21 7.61 14.03 -1.62
N ASP A 22 6.81 14.72 -2.42
CA ASP A 22 7.18 15.92 -3.18
C ASP A 22 8.42 15.76 -4.07
N VAL A 23 8.48 14.63 -4.77
CA VAL A 23 9.49 14.36 -5.81
C VAL A 23 9.05 15.02 -7.10
N ASP A 24 9.99 15.61 -7.84
CA ASP A 24 9.73 16.13 -9.18
C ASP A 24 9.16 15.02 -10.09
N ARG A 25 8.09 15.36 -10.82
CA ARG A 25 7.34 14.44 -11.68
C ARG A 25 8.21 13.81 -12.76
N ASP A 26 9.24 14.53 -13.22
CA ASP A 26 10.15 14.11 -14.28
C ASP A 26 11.05 12.94 -13.86
N PHE A 27 11.22 12.70 -12.55
CA PHE A 27 11.88 11.50 -12.06
C PHE A 27 10.98 10.26 -12.25
N GLY A 28 11.23 9.56 -13.35
CA GLY A 28 10.68 8.25 -13.67
C GLY A 28 11.22 7.14 -12.76
N GLY A 29 10.55 5.97 -12.76
CA GLY A 29 10.88 4.85 -11.87
C GLY A 29 12.27 4.23 -12.14
N GLU A 30 12.81 4.36 -13.35
CA GLU A 30 14.15 3.85 -13.68
C GLU A 30 15.26 4.80 -13.18
N VAL A 31 15.00 6.11 -13.21
CA VAL A 31 15.97 7.16 -12.85
C VAL A 31 15.97 7.43 -11.34
N LEU A 32 14.81 7.29 -10.69
CA LEU A 32 14.62 7.63 -9.28
C LEU A 32 15.62 6.92 -8.33
N PRO A 33 15.84 5.58 -8.40
CA PRO A 33 16.77 4.91 -7.50
C PRO A 33 18.22 5.36 -7.70
N VAL A 34 18.59 5.65 -8.95
CA VAL A 34 19.94 6.15 -9.29
C VAL A 34 20.18 7.50 -8.64
N GLN A 35 19.23 8.44 -8.77
CA GLN A 35 19.34 9.77 -8.16
C GLN A 35 19.38 9.72 -6.64
N ILE A 36 18.57 8.85 -6.02
CA ILE A 36 18.61 8.65 -4.56
C ILE A 36 20.00 8.20 -4.12
N VAL A 37 20.62 7.24 -4.81
CA VAL A 37 21.95 6.73 -4.43
C VAL A 37 23.02 7.79 -4.63
N GLU A 38 23.04 8.46 -5.79
CA GLU A 38 24.05 9.47 -6.14
C GLU A 38 24.05 10.65 -5.16
N GLN A 39 22.87 11.17 -4.82
CA GLN A 39 22.73 12.38 -4.01
C GLN A 39 22.64 12.11 -2.49
N ASN A 40 22.61 10.83 -2.08
CA ASN A 40 22.57 10.44 -0.66
C ASN A 40 23.65 9.38 -0.36
N SER A 41 24.85 9.56 -0.91
CA SER A 41 25.98 8.63 -0.79
C SER A 41 26.33 8.25 0.66
N GLY A 42 26.11 9.15 1.63
CA GLY A 42 26.30 8.88 3.06
C GLY A 42 25.35 7.85 3.67
N LEU A 43 24.31 7.39 2.94
CA LEU A 43 23.38 6.35 3.40
C LEU A 43 23.82 4.93 3.04
N GLY A 44 24.87 4.76 2.21
CA GLY A 44 25.39 3.45 1.82
C GLY A 44 24.39 2.60 1.02
N LEU A 45 23.52 3.23 0.25
CA LEU A 45 22.48 2.58 -0.55
C LEU A 45 23.02 2.11 -1.90
N VAL A 46 22.49 1.01 -2.42
CA VAL A 46 22.59 0.66 -3.86
C VAL A 46 21.22 0.78 -4.52
N LYS A 47 21.18 0.91 -5.86
CA LYS A 47 19.93 1.17 -6.58
C LYS A 47 18.90 0.04 -6.39
N GLU A 48 19.36 -1.20 -6.19
CA GLU A 48 18.52 -2.37 -5.93
C GLU A 48 17.88 -2.36 -4.53
N ASP A 49 18.32 -1.48 -3.63
CA ASP A 49 17.70 -1.31 -2.32
C ASP A 49 16.38 -0.54 -2.42
N VAL A 50 16.11 0.16 -3.52
CA VAL A 50 14.90 0.97 -3.70
C VAL A 50 14.21 0.57 -5.00
N VAL A 51 13.05 -0.06 -4.89
CA VAL A 51 12.22 -0.51 -6.02
C VAL A 51 10.95 0.36 -6.08
N PRO A 52 10.84 1.29 -7.05
CA PRO A 52 9.64 2.11 -7.19
C PRO A 52 8.43 1.25 -7.58
N LEU A 53 7.29 1.47 -6.92
CA LEU A 53 6.06 0.69 -7.14
C LEU A 53 5.02 1.49 -7.92
N PHE A 54 4.59 2.64 -7.37
CA PHE A 54 3.58 3.49 -7.97
C PHE A 54 3.63 4.91 -7.39
N LYS A 55 2.99 5.85 -8.08
CA LYS A 55 2.86 7.26 -7.65
C LYS A 55 1.53 7.48 -6.90
N LYS A 56 1.54 8.33 -5.88
CA LYS A 56 0.39 8.93 -5.18
C LYS A 56 0.51 10.46 -5.21
N GLY A 57 -0.43 11.12 -4.55
CA GLY A 57 -0.42 12.58 -4.40
C GLY A 57 -1.22 13.28 -5.50
N PRO A 58 -0.93 14.57 -5.75
CA PRO A 58 -1.62 15.39 -6.74
C PRO A 58 -1.59 14.78 -8.15
N LYS A 59 -2.73 14.83 -8.84
CA LYS A 59 -2.85 14.36 -10.23
C LYS A 59 -2.22 15.33 -11.24
N THR A 60 -2.06 16.59 -10.87
CA THR A 60 -1.57 17.70 -11.70
C THR A 60 -0.46 18.45 -10.97
N GLY A 61 0.29 19.28 -11.70
CA GLY A 61 1.45 20.02 -11.19
C GLY A 61 2.75 19.21 -11.22
N ASP A 62 3.85 19.80 -10.77
CA ASP A 62 5.21 19.29 -11.02
C ASP A 62 5.69 18.28 -9.97
N LEU A 63 4.91 18.05 -8.92
CA LEU A 63 5.29 17.18 -7.80
C LEU A 63 4.42 15.92 -7.74
N VAL A 64 5.04 14.80 -7.36
CA VAL A 64 4.40 13.50 -7.14
C VAL A 64 4.96 12.82 -5.90
N TRP A 65 4.21 11.89 -5.32
CA TRP A 65 4.69 11.10 -4.18
C TRP A 65 4.98 9.67 -4.63
N TRP A 66 6.19 9.18 -4.41
CA TRP A 66 6.57 7.83 -4.80
C TRP A 66 6.35 6.85 -3.66
N VAL A 67 5.67 5.75 -3.93
CA VAL A 67 5.70 4.56 -3.06
C VAL A 67 6.79 3.63 -3.58
N CYS A 68 7.76 3.34 -2.74
CA CYS A 68 8.90 2.46 -3.05
C CYS A 68 8.93 1.29 -2.07
N SER A 69 9.16 0.09 -2.59
CA SER A 69 9.60 -1.06 -1.78
C SER A 69 11.08 -0.91 -1.51
N VAL A 70 11.50 -1.11 -0.27
CA VAL A 70 12.87 -0.86 0.18
C VAL A 70 13.44 -2.13 0.78
N ARG A 71 14.68 -2.48 0.45
CA ARG A 71 15.34 -3.64 1.04
C ARG A 71 15.36 -3.50 2.58
N PRO A 72 15.12 -4.57 3.35
CA PRO A 72 15.00 -4.46 4.80
C PRO A 72 16.23 -3.80 5.46
N SER A 73 17.44 -4.10 5.00
CA SER A 73 18.69 -3.48 5.44
C SER A 73 18.75 -1.96 5.22
N ALA A 74 18.11 -1.44 4.18
CA ALA A 74 18.10 -0.02 3.84
C ALA A 74 16.96 0.75 4.54
N PHE A 75 15.94 0.06 5.05
CA PHE A 75 14.72 0.69 5.54
C PHE A 75 14.96 1.71 6.66
N LYS A 76 15.72 1.33 7.70
CA LYS A 76 16.07 2.23 8.82
C LYS A 76 16.90 3.44 8.37
N SER A 77 17.68 3.31 7.30
CA SER A 77 18.46 4.41 6.74
C SER A 77 17.59 5.42 6.01
N ILE A 78 16.43 5.01 5.49
CA ILE A 78 15.53 5.84 4.69
C ILE A 78 14.37 6.39 5.52
N VAL A 79 13.66 5.56 6.29
CA VAL A 79 12.37 5.92 6.92
C VAL A 79 12.50 7.05 7.95
N GLY A 80 11.59 8.02 7.89
CA GLY A 80 11.56 9.15 8.83
C GLY A 80 12.65 10.20 8.59
N LYS A 81 13.46 10.04 7.53
CA LYS A 81 14.50 11.00 7.13
C LYS A 81 14.05 11.82 5.92
N SER A 82 14.96 12.61 5.37
CA SER A 82 14.77 13.26 4.07
C SER A 82 15.83 12.75 3.11
N LEU A 83 15.43 12.54 1.85
CA LEU A 83 16.32 12.23 0.75
C LEU A 83 16.48 13.47 -0.13
N PHE A 84 17.68 13.71 -0.63
CA PHE A 84 17.91 14.68 -1.70
C PHE A 84 17.68 13.99 -3.04
N ILE A 85 16.81 14.56 -3.88
CA ILE A 85 16.43 14.02 -5.19
C ILE A 85 16.29 15.22 -6.15
N GLY A 86 17.17 15.30 -7.16
CA GLY A 86 17.30 16.48 -8.00
C GLY A 86 17.69 17.71 -7.17
N LEU A 87 16.82 18.72 -7.17
CA LEU A 87 16.95 19.95 -6.38
C LEU A 87 16.04 19.97 -5.15
N SER A 88 15.41 18.84 -4.82
CA SER A 88 14.37 18.76 -3.79
C SER A 88 14.81 17.94 -2.58
N LYS A 89 14.45 18.41 -1.39
CA LYS A 89 14.53 17.67 -0.13
C LYS A 89 13.21 16.96 0.12
N CYS A 90 13.19 15.65 -0.10
CA CYS A 90 11.98 14.82 -0.09
C CYS A 90 11.84 14.07 1.23
N ARG A 91 10.77 14.34 1.99
CA ARG A 91 10.50 13.63 3.26
C ARG A 91 10.07 12.19 2.98
N THR A 92 10.52 11.26 3.82
CA THR A 92 10.12 9.84 3.74
C THR A 92 9.33 9.43 4.98
N VAL A 93 8.33 8.57 4.79
CA VAL A 93 7.59 7.93 5.89
C VAL A 93 7.36 6.46 5.58
N GLU A 94 7.13 5.66 6.61
CA GLU A 94 6.62 4.30 6.43
C GLU A 94 5.28 4.36 5.70
N TYR A 95 5.14 3.52 4.67
CA TYR A 95 3.91 3.36 3.95
C TYR A 95 3.35 1.97 4.21
N VAL A 96 2.22 1.88 4.89
CA VAL A 96 1.47 0.63 5.05
C VAL A 96 0.07 0.86 4.53
N ASP A 97 -0.30 0.17 3.46
CA ASP A 97 -1.63 0.24 2.87
C ASP A 97 -2.19 -1.15 2.62
N VAL A 98 -3.52 -1.25 2.68
CA VAL A 98 -4.27 -2.48 2.51
C VAL A 98 -5.27 -2.26 1.40
N ASN A 99 -5.06 -2.96 0.28
CA ASN A 99 -5.99 -2.92 -0.84
C ASN A 99 -7.39 -3.37 -0.40
N ARG A 100 -8.36 -2.46 -0.50
CA ARG A 100 -9.79 -2.76 -0.38
C ARG A 100 -10.34 -3.09 -1.76
N CYS A 101 -10.92 -4.28 -1.88
CA CYS A 101 -11.62 -4.70 -3.09
C CYS A 101 -12.91 -3.89 -3.25
N PHE A 102 -13.04 -3.11 -4.32
CA PHE A 102 -14.26 -2.33 -4.56
C PHE A 102 -15.47 -3.15 -5.01
N LYS A 103 -15.27 -4.44 -5.36
CA LYS A 103 -16.36 -5.38 -5.67
C LYS A 103 -17.00 -5.93 -4.40
N CYS A 104 -16.23 -6.57 -3.52
CA CYS A 104 -16.79 -7.21 -2.31
C CYS A 104 -16.58 -6.43 -1.01
N GLN A 105 -15.90 -5.28 -1.05
CA GLN A 105 -15.45 -4.47 0.10
C GLN A 105 -14.40 -5.13 1.01
N GLY A 106 -14.04 -6.39 0.79
CA GLY A 106 -13.02 -7.09 1.57
C GLY A 106 -11.60 -6.57 1.35
N PHE A 107 -10.67 -6.97 2.22
CA PHE A 107 -9.28 -6.52 2.20
C PHE A 107 -8.33 -7.57 1.61
N GLY A 108 -7.21 -7.12 1.03
CA GLY A 108 -6.09 -7.96 0.60
C GLY A 108 -6.14 -8.44 -0.85
N HIS A 109 -7.10 -7.99 -1.65
CA HIS A 109 -7.17 -8.29 -3.08
C HIS A 109 -7.81 -7.15 -3.87
N MET A 110 -7.52 -7.10 -5.16
CA MET A 110 -8.13 -6.16 -6.11
C MET A 110 -9.37 -6.77 -6.76
N ALA A 111 -10.24 -5.94 -7.33
CA ALA A 111 -11.50 -6.38 -7.93
C ALA A 111 -11.31 -7.42 -9.06
N ASN A 112 -10.23 -7.32 -9.83
CA ASN A 112 -9.87 -8.28 -10.89
C ASN A 112 -9.49 -9.68 -10.37
N ARG A 113 -9.14 -9.80 -9.08
CA ARG A 113 -8.86 -11.08 -8.39
C ARG A 113 -9.99 -11.47 -7.43
N CYS A 114 -11.12 -10.76 -7.47
CA CYS A 114 -12.23 -11.01 -6.58
C CYS A 114 -13.07 -12.18 -7.08
N LYS A 115 -13.34 -13.15 -6.20
CA LYS A 115 -14.19 -14.31 -6.48
C LYS A 115 -15.68 -14.09 -6.21
N ALA A 116 -16.06 -12.93 -5.69
CA ALA A 116 -17.47 -12.60 -5.47
C ALA A 116 -18.18 -12.54 -6.83
N THR A 117 -19.39 -13.10 -6.91
CA THR A 117 -20.23 -13.03 -8.11
C THR A 117 -20.85 -11.64 -8.26
N GLU A 118 -21.35 -11.07 -7.15
CA GLU A 118 -22.04 -9.78 -7.10
C GLU A 118 -21.20 -8.66 -6.47
N ASP A 119 -21.57 -7.41 -6.74
CA ASP A 119 -21.05 -6.24 -6.03
C ASP A 119 -21.68 -6.14 -4.62
N THR A 120 -20.86 -5.91 -3.60
CA THR A 120 -21.26 -5.50 -2.26
C THR A 120 -21.14 -3.97 -2.17
N CYS A 121 -22.26 -3.32 -1.85
CA CYS A 121 -22.32 -1.88 -1.73
C CYS A 121 -21.45 -1.36 -0.58
N GLY A 122 -20.49 -0.49 -0.90
CA GLY A 122 -19.62 0.15 0.10
C GLY A 122 -20.34 1.08 1.08
N ARG A 123 -21.58 1.51 0.78
CA ARG A 123 -22.36 2.42 1.63
C ARG A 123 -23.33 1.72 2.56
N CYS A 124 -24.06 0.70 2.11
CA CYS A 124 -25.09 0.02 2.92
C CYS A 124 -24.84 -1.48 3.16
N ALA A 125 -23.71 -2.02 2.65
CA ALA A 125 -23.33 -3.43 2.73
C ALA A 125 -24.27 -4.44 2.02
N ALA A 126 -25.35 -3.98 1.36
CA ALA A 126 -26.22 -4.84 0.55
C ALA A 126 -25.54 -5.29 -0.75
N LYS A 127 -25.97 -6.43 -1.28
CA LYS A 127 -25.47 -6.96 -2.56
C LYS A 127 -26.26 -6.40 -3.75
N GLY A 128 -25.71 -6.57 -4.94
CA GLY A 128 -26.39 -6.31 -6.22
C GLY A 128 -26.25 -4.88 -6.76
N HIS A 129 -25.54 -3.99 -6.06
CA HIS A 129 -25.28 -2.63 -6.56
C HIS A 129 -24.00 -2.03 -5.98
N ARG A 130 -23.49 -0.98 -6.64
CA ARG A 130 -22.31 -0.23 -6.20
C ARG A 130 -22.70 0.99 -5.37
N ALA A 131 -21.75 1.48 -4.58
CA ALA A 131 -21.95 2.66 -3.73
C ALA A 131 -22.39 3.92 -4.50
N LYS A 132 -21.99 4.06 -5.77
CA LYS A 132 -22.39 5.18 -6.64
C LYS A 132 -23.89 5.20 -6.95
N ASP A 133 -24.53 4.03 -6.97
CA ASP A 133 -25.94 3.85 -7.29
C ASP A 133 -26.80 3.69 -6.03
N CYS A 134 -26.17 3.76 -4.85
CA CYS A 134 -26.81 3.51 -3.56
C CYS A 134 -27.58 4.72 -3.06
N LYS A 135 -28.88 4.52 -2.82
CA LYS A 135 -29.79 5.50 -2.20
C LYS A 135 -30.18 5.14 -0.76
N SER A 136 -29.65 4.03 -0.23
CA SER A 136 -30.01 3.53 1.09
C SER A 136 -29.42 4.37 2.22
N VAL A 137 -30.24 4.60 3.24
CA VAL A 137 -29.87 5.15 4.55
C VAL A 137 -30.45 4.17 5.58
N PRO A 138 -29.72 3.77 6.64
CA PRO A 138 -28.42 4.29 7.09
C PRO A 138 -27.21 3.71 6.33
N VAL A 139 -26.06 4.38 6.48
CA VAL A 139 -24.78 3.83 6.03
C VAL A 139 -24.34 2.69 6.96
N LYS A 140 -23.71 1.66 6.40
CA LYS A 140 -23.22 0.48 7.11
C LYS A 140 -21.95 -0.03 6.45
N CYS A 141 -20.92 -0.25 7.26
CA CYS A 141 -19.66 -0.79 6.80
C CYS A 141 -19.82 -2.29 6.55
N ALA A 142 -19.44 -2.75 5.36
CA ALA A 142 -19.54 -4.16 4.98
C ALA A 142 -18.57 -5.07 5.76
N ASN A 143 -17.55 -4.51 6.41
CA ASN A 143 -16.51 -5.27 7.11
C ASN A 143 -16.65 -5.26 8.63
N CYS A 144 -16.95 -4.12 9.26
CA CYS A 144 -17.09 -4.00 10.71
C CYS A 144 -18.55 -3.83 11.18
N GLY A 145 -19.50 -3.62 10.27
CA GLY A 145 -20.91 -3.45 10.59
C GLY A 145 -21.30 -2.10 11.23
N GLN A 146 -20.33 -1.24 11.57
CA GLN A 146 -20.60 0.08 12.16
C GLN A 146 -21.36 0.99 11.18
N ALA A 147 -22.04 2.01 11.74
CA ALA A 147 -22.76 3.04 11.02
C ALA A 147 -21.81 4.04 10.32
N ALA A 148 -21.00 3.53 9.40
CA ALA A 148 -20.00 4.26 8.62
C ALA A 148 -19.84 3.63 7.24
N GLN A 149 -19.30 4.36 6.27
CA GLN A 149 -18.99 3.80 4.95
C GLN A 149 -17.85 2.77 5.05
N SER A 150 -17.91 1.71 4.24
CA SER A 150 -16.82 0.73 4.14
C SER A 150 -15.49 1.41 3.89
N GLY A 151 -14.45 1.03 4.65
CA GLY A 151 -13.09 1.60 4.57
C GLY A 151 -12.91 2.96 5.25
N HIS A 152 -13.81 3.34 6.17
CA HIS A 152 -13.52 4.40 7.13
C HIS A 152 -12.27 4.09 7.98
N LYS A 153 -11.62 5.13 8.52
CA LYS A 153 -10.31 5.04 9.18
C LYS A 153 -10.34 4.22 10.47
N GLU A 154 -11.45 4.30 11.22
CA GLU A 154 -11.65 3.63 12.51
C GLU A 154 -12.16 2.17 12.34
N CYS A 155 -12.14 1.63 11.13
CA CYS A 155 -12.65 0.28 10.84
C CYS A 155 -11.76 -0.78 11.49
N SER A 156 -12.30 -1.52 12.46
CA SER A 156 -11.57 -2.59 13.16
C SER A 156 -11.07 -3.68 12.20
N ALA A 157 -11.81 -3.98 11.14
CA ALA A 157 -11.38 -4.93 10.11
C ALA A 157 -10.23 -4.40 9.26
N LEU A 158 -10.20 -3.10 8.93
CA LEU A 158 -9.07 -2.45 8.26
C LEU A 158 -7.82 -2.46 9.14
N HIS A 159 -7.98 -2.14 10.43
CA HIS A 159 -6.88 -2.18 11.39
C HIS A 159 -6.27 -3.58 11.50
N LYS A 160 -7.10 -4.62 11.66
CA LYS A 160 -6.65 -6.03 11.67
C LYS A 160 -5.94 -6.42 10.36
N ALA A 161 -6.45 -5.99 9.22
CA ALA A 161 -5.82 -6.26 7.93
C ALA A 161 -4.46 -5.56 7.79
N THR A 162 -4.34 -4.34 8.31
CA THR A 162 -3.10 -3.55 8.33
C THR A 162 -2.04 -4.21 9.22
N ILE A 163 -2.42 -4.69 10.41
CA ILE A 163 -1.52 -5.46 11.29
C ILE A 163 -1.05 -6.75 10.60
N ARG A 164 -1.95 -7.49 9.94
CA ARG A 164 -1.57 -8.72 9.20
C ARG A 164 -0.57 -8.41 8.08
N VAL A 165 -0.76 -7.27 7.43
CA VAL A 165 0.17 -6.73 6.44
C VAL A 165 1.51 -6.43 7.12
N ALA A 166 1.56 -5.63 8.18
CA ALA A 166 2.81 -5.33 8.88
C ALA A 166 3.55 -6.60 9.37
N ARG A 167 2.85 -7.58 9.96
CA ARG A 167 3.43 -8.84 10.45
C ARG A 167 4.08 -9.73 9.38
N ARG A 168 3.67 -9.59 8.11
CA ARG A 168 4.25 -10.32 6.98
C ARG A 168 5.35 -9.53 6.26
N THR A 169 5.68 -8.36 6.78
CA THR A 169 6.74 -7.49 6.25
C THR A 169 8.02 -7.80 6.97
N ASP A 170 9.05 -8.14 6.21
CA ASP A 170 10.39 -8.34 6.74
C ASP A 170 11.08 -6.99 6.88
N PHE A 171 11.26 -6.52 8.12
CA PHE A 171 12.01 -5.29 8.40
C PHE A 171 13.50 -5.54 8.66
N GLY A 172 13.96 -6.78 8.44
CA GLY A 172 15.33 -7.22 8.70
C GLY A 172 15.54 -7.56 10.17
N SER A 173 16.56 -8.37 10.43
CA SER A 173 17.04 -8.63 11.79
C SER A 173 17.57 -7.33 12.43
N LYS A 174 17.52 -7.24 13.76
CA LYS A 174 18.03 -6.08 14.50
C LYS A 174 19.53 -5.87 14.27
#